data_AF-W7M458-F1
#
_entry.id   AF-W7M458-F1
#
_cell.length_a   1.000
_cell.length_b   1.000
_cell.length_c   1.000
_cell.angle_alpha   90.00
_cell.angle_beta   90.00
_cell.angle_gamma   90.00
#
_symmetry.space_group_name_H-M   'P 1'
#
loop_
_entity.id
_entity.type
_entity.pdbx_description
1 polymer ?
#
loop_
_entity_poly.entity_id
_entity_poly.type
_entity_poly.pdbx_seq_one_letter_code
_entity_poly.pdbx_strand_id
1 'polypeptide(L)'
;MPSLKTLFASAVLAYLASAKTIKITATSDDKFDPEEVEAEKGDVLEFHFEPKNHSVVAGDYRYPCSPLDMGTGFFSGFVPTDSGSADKIFKVTVNDTDPTPFYSSQGRECASGMVGIINADSNKTLSDYKKRASELSSGVNPGKKPFGGELVDAGDADSDSDSSSAKSKDGNNDDNAAGVLGAPLTGLVAIIGLAVIMA
;
A
#
# COMPACT_ATOMS: atom_id res chain seq x y z
N MET A 1 10.81 -43.57 47.66
CA MET A 1 10.44 -42.19 47.29
C MET A 1 11.18 -41.80 46.02
N PRO A 2 10.63 -41.97 44.81
CA PRO A 2 11.24 -41.41 43.61
C PRO A 2 10.72 -39.98 43.39
N SER A 3 11.66 -39.08 43.16
CA SER A 3 11.47 -37.67 42.85
C SER A 3 10.99 -37.51 41.41
N LEU A 4 9.78 -36.97 41.23
CA LEU A 4 9.19 -36.68 39.93
C LEU A 4 9.65 -35.29 39.49
N LYS A 5 10.69 -35.23 38.66
CA LYS A 5 11.11 -34.00 37.98
C LYS A 5 10.20 -33.79 36.77
N THR A 6 9.24 -32.89 36.92
CA THR A 6 8.32 -32.48 35.86
C THR A 6 9.07 -31.67 34.81
N LEU A 7 9.29 -32.25 33.63
CA LEU A 7 9.76 -31.55 32.43
C LEU A 7 8.54 -30.91 31.76
N PHE A 8 8.41 -29.59 31.81
CA PHE A 8 7.46 -28.86 30.98
C PHE A 8 8.06 -28.70 29.59
N ALA A 9 7.59 -29.48 28.62
CA ALA A 9 7.87 -29.27 27.21
C ALA A 9 6.90 -28.19 26.68
N SER A 10 7.39 -26.96 26.49
CA SER A 10 6.66 -25.90 25.82
C SER A 10 6.63 -26.18 24.32
N ALA A 11 5.49 -26.66 23.80
CA ALA A 11 5.24 -26.68 22.36
C ALA A 11 4.95 -25.24 21.91
N VAL A 12 5.89 -24.62 21.21
CA VAL A 12 5.66 -23.36 20.49
C VAL A 12 4.87 -23.71 19.23
N LEU A 13 3.56 -23.47 19.24
CA LEU A 13 2.77 -23.42 18.00
C LEU A 13 3.17 -22.13 17.27
N ALA A 14 3.96 -22.26 16.21
CA ALA A 14 4.12 -21.19 15.24
C ALA A 14 2.82 -21.06 14.45
N TYR A 15 2.04 -20.02 14.71
CA TYR A 15 0.95 -19.61 13.83
C TYR A 15 1.59 -19.01 12.57
N LEU A 16 1.43 -19.68 11.44
CA LEU A 16 1.65 -19.06 10.15
C LEU A 16 0.45 -18.12 9.92
N ALA A 17 0.61 -16.85 10.25
CA ALA A 17 -0.33 -15.82 9.80
C ALA A 17 -0.16 -15.70 8.28
N SER A 18 -1.15 -16.17 7.52
CA SER A 18 -1.23 -15.85 6.09
C SER A 18 -1.71 -14.42 5.96
N ALA A 19 -1.01 -13.62 5.17
CA ALA A 19 -1.49 -12.30 4.76
C ALA A 19 -2.86 -12.45 4.10
N LYS A 20 -3.85 -11.69 4.56
CA LYS A 20 -5.17 -11.60 3.91
C LYS A 20 -5.24 -10.38 3.00
N THR A 21 -6.08 -10.52 1.97
CA THR A 21 -6.46 -9.42 1.09
C THR A 21 -7.78 -8.84 1.59
N ILE A 22 -7.81 -7.53 1.83
CA ILE A 22 -8.97 -6.80 2.34
C ILE A 22 -9.45 -5.82 1.29
N LYS A 23 -10.62 -6.10 0.75
CA LYS A 23 -11.27 -5.24 -0.23
C LYS A 23 -11.93 -4.03 0.44
N ILE A 24 -11.68 -2.84 -0.12
CA ILE A 24 -12.30 -1.57 0.23
C ILE A 24 -12.77 -0.92 -1.07
N THR A 25 -14.03 -0.48 -1.13
CA THR A 25 -14.60 0.12 -2.34
C THR A 25 -14.82 1.61 -2.11
N ALA A 26 -14.22 2.46 -2.94
CA ALA A 26 -14.62 3.85 -3.10
C ALA A 26 -15.89 3.87 -3.95
N THR A 27 -17.05 3.96 -3.30
CA THR A 27 -18.36 3.73 -3.91
C THR A 27 -18.87 4.96 -4.67
N SER A 28 -19.81 4.74 -5.59
CA SER A 28 -20.46 5.83 -6.34
C SER A 28 -21.25 6.82 -5.47
N ASP A 29 -21.48 6.51 -4.19
CA ASP A 29 -22.17 7.37 -3.21
C ASP A 29 -21.20 8.24 -2.38
N ASP A 30 -19.95 8.39 -2.83
CA ASP A 30 -18.91 9.17 -2.14
C ASP A 30 -18.63 8.63 -0.72
N LYS A 31 -18.46 7.31 -0.61
CA LYS A 31 -18.18 6.57 0.63
C LYS A 31 -17.10 5.51 0.41
N PHE A 32 -16.44 5.11 1.47
CA PHE A 32 -15.64 3.89 1.48
C PHE A 32 -16.44 2.76 2.11
N ASP A 33 -16.42 1.58 1.50
CA ASP A 33 -17.08 0.39 2.01
C ASP A 33 -16.13 -0.83 2.01
N PRO A 34 -15.78 -1.39 3.18
CA PRO A 34 -16.09 -0.86 4.51
C PRO A 34 -15.31 0.43 4.82
N GLU A 35 -15.84 1.24 5.73
CA GLU A 35 -15.18 2.47 6.21
C GLU A 35 -14.27 2.25 7.42
N GLU A 36 -14.44 1.14 8.15
CA GLU A 36 -13.53 0.68 9.20
C GLU A 36 -12.95 -0.68 8.81
N VAL A 37 -11.64 -0.81 8.91
CA VAL A 37 -10.91 -2.00 8.50
C VAL A 37 -9.96 -2.45 9.60
N GLU A 38 -9.97 -3.73 9.94
CA GLU A 38 -8.95 -4.35 10.78
C GLU A 38 -7.97 -5.15 9.91
N ALA A 39 -6.68 -4.82 10.00
CA ALA A 39 -5.62 -5.41 9.20
C ALA A 39 -4.37 -5.68 10.03
N GLU A 40 -3.74 -6.82 9.79
CA GLU A 40 -2.46 -7.20 10.39
C GLU A 40 -1.29 -6.81 9.48
N LYS A 41 -0.09 -6.74 10.05
CA LYS A 41 1.13 -6.52 9.26
C LYS A 41 1.29 -7.64 8.23
N GLY A 42 1.46 -7.25 6.97
CA GLY A 42 1.59 -8.16 5.83
C GLY A 42 0.31 -8.29 5.01
N ASP A 43 -0.86 -7.93 5.56
CA ASP A 43 -2.11 -7.88 4.80
C ASP A 43 -2.03 -6.89 3.64
N VAL A 44 -2.90 -7.08 2.65
CA VAL A 44 -3.02 -6.20 1.49
C VAL A 44 -4.39 -5.54 1.50
N LEU A 45 -4.41 -4.21 1.48
CA LEU A 45 -5.62 -3.43 1.25
C LEU A 45 -5.79 -3.24 -0.25
N GLU A 46 -6.93 -3.67 -0.79
CA GLU A 46 -7.30 -3.47 -2.20
C GLU A 46 -8.40 -2.42 -2.29
N PHE A 47 -8.04 -1.24 -2.77
CA PHE A 47 -8.99 -0.19 -3.04
C PHE A 47 -9.53 -0.33 -4.46
N HIS A 48 -10.82 -0.62 -4.57
CA HIS A 48 -11.59 -0.61 -5.81
C HIS A 48 -12.32 0.71 -5.95
N PHE A 49 -12.57 1.12 -7.19
CA PHE A 49 -13.18 2.41 -7.49
C PHE A 49 -14.42 2.21 -8.35
N GLU A 50 -15.55 2.71 -7.87
CA GLU A 50 -16.82 2.79 -8.60
C GLU A 50 -16.95 4.12 -9.36
N PRO A 51 -18.03 4.34 -10.13
CA PRO A 51 -18.14 5.51 -11.00
C PRO A 51 -18.00 6.84 -10.27
N LYS A 52 -17.41 7.82 -10.98
CA LYS A 52 -16.85 9.13 -10.56
C LYS A 52 -15.32 9.10 -10.55
N ASN A 53 -14.70 10.12 -9.97
CA ASN A 53 -13.25 10.31 -9.93
C ASN A 53 -12.76 10.31 -8.49
N HIS A 54 -12.55 9.13 -7.93
CA HIS A 54 -12.15 8.99 -6.54
C HIS A 54 -10.63 8.89 -6.39
N SER A 55 -10.16 9.09 -5.17
CA SER A 55 -8.78 8.81 -4.77
C SER A 55 -8.77 8.21 -3.36
N VAL A 56 -7.65 7.63 -2.96
CA VAL A 56 -7.40 7.24 -1.58
C VAL A 56 -6.07 7.81 -1.14
N VAL A 57 -6.07 8.52 -0.03
CA VAL A 57 -4.91 9.14 0.61
C VAL A 57 -4.85 8.68 2.06
N ALA A 58 -3.70 8.16 2.50
CA ALA A 58 -3.45 7.97 3.93
C ALA A 58 -3.36 9.34 4.63
N GLY A 59 -4.19 9.55 5.63
CA GLY A 59 -4.37 10.83 6.30
C GLY A 59 -3.68 10.92 7.66
N ASP A 60 -3.40 12.14 8.10
CA ASP A 60 -3.00 12.43 9.46
C ASP A 60 -4.24 12.44 10.38
N TYR A 61 -4.23 11.63 11.45
CA TYR A 61 -5.36 11.56 12.37
C TYR A 61 -5.65 12.89 13.09
N ARG A 62 -4.61 13.65 13.44
CA ARG A 62 -4.72 14.94 14.13
C ARG A 62 -5.22 16.03 13.20
N TYR A 63 -4.87 15.97 11.92
CA TYR A 63 -5.25 16.93 10.88
C TYR A 63 -6.07 16.25 9.78
N PRO A 64 -7.39 16.10 9.95
CA PRO A 64 -8.22 15.38 8.99
C PRO A 64 -8.12 15.96 7.59
N CYS A 65 -8.32 15.09 6.61
CA CYS A 65 -8.21 15.43 5.19
C CYS A 65 -6.85 16.02 4.78
N SER A 66 -5.79 15.81 5.57
CA SER A 66 -4.41 16.15 5.24
C SER A 66 -3.58 14.88 5.08
N PRO A 67 -2.68 14.80 4.08
CA PRO A 67 -1.94 13.58 3.81
C PRO A 67 -0.87 13.35 4.87
N LEU A 68 -0.55 12.08 5.12
CA LEU A 68 0.75 11.72 5.66
C LEU A 68 1.87 12.01 4.66
N ASP A 69 3.09 12.18 5.16
CA ASP A 69 4.26 12.42 4.34
C ASP A 69 4.54 11.26 3.37
N MET A 70 5.16 11.58 2.23
CA MET A 70 5.65 10.55 1.31
C MET A 70 6.66 9.65 2.02
N GLY A 71 6.42 8.33 1.98
CA GLY A 71 7.25 7.33 2.65
C GLY A 71 6.68 6.83 3.98
N THR A 72 5.67 7.49 4.54
CA THR A 72 4.92 7.01 5.72
C THR A 72 3.45 6.75 5.44
N GLY A 73 2.91 7.29 4.34
CA GLY A 73 1.55 7.00 3.87
C GLY A 73 1.48 6.47 2.44
N PHE A 74 0.26 6.45 1.90
CA PHE A 74 -0.04 6.06 0.54
C PHE A 74 -0.97 7.04 -0.15
N PHE A 75 -0.93 7.05 -1.48
CA PHE A 75 -1.83 7.79 -2.33
C PHE A 75 -2.03 7.04 -3.64
N SER A 76 -3.29 6.81 -4.03
CA SER A 76 -3.63 6.09 -5.26
C SER A 76 -3.48 6.93 -6.54
N GLY A 77 -3.34 8.25 -6.43
CA GLY A 77 -3.75 9.12 -7.54
C GLY A 77 -5.27 9.19 -7.65
N PHE A 78 -5.75 9.88 -8.68
CA PHE A 78 -7.17 9.85 -9.05
C PHE A 78 -7.43 8.68 -10.00
N VAL A 79 -8.47 7.89 -9.71
CA VAL A 79 -8.86 6.72 -10.51
C VAL A 79 -10.31 6.93 -10.98
N PRO A 80 -10.51 7.53 -12.18
CA PRO A 80 -11.84 7.76 -12.71
C PRO A 80 -12.42 6.52 -13.39
N THR A 81 -13.73 6.33 -13.28
CA THR A 81 -14.51 5.45 -14.15
C THR A 81 -15.91 6.04 -14.39
N ASP A 82 -16.44 5.84 -15.59
CA ASP A 82 -17.77 6.36 -15.97
C ASP A 82 -18.90 5.38 -15.60
N SER A 83 -18.60 4.09 -15.49
CA SER A 83 -19.57 3.03 -15.18
C SER A 83 -18.87 1.77 -14.67
N GLY A 84 -19.55 0.99 -13.82
CA GLY A 84 -18.97 -0.22 -13.24
C GLY A 84 -17.74 0.07 -12.38
N SER A 85 -16.96 -0.97 -12.07
CA SER A 85 -15.68 -0.81 -11.38
C SER A 85 -14.61 -0.33 -12.36
N ALA A 86 -13.68 0.49 -11.88
CA ALA A 86 -12.51 0.90 -12.64
C ALA A 86 -11.62 -0.32 -12.97
N ASP A 87 -10.94 -0.24 -14.12
CA ASP A 87 -9.99 -1.27 -14.54
C ASP A 87 -8.71 -1.32 -13.68
N LYS A 88 -8.54 -0.38 -12.74
CA LYS A 88 -7.40 -0.31 -11.84
C LYS A 88 -7.82 -0.51 -10.39
N ILE A 89 -7.04 -1.31 -9.67
CA ILE A 89 -7.13 -1.51 -8.23
C ILE A 89 -5.86 -0.95 -7.60
N PHE A 90 -5.99 -0.23 -6.49
CA PHE A 90 -4.84 0.25 -5.74
C PHE A 90 -4.55 -0.67 -4.56
N LYS A 91 -3.40 -1.33 -4.57
CA LYS A 91 -2.96 -2.30 -3.55
C LYS A 91 -1.96 -1.65 -2.59
N VAL A 92 -2.21 -1.77 -1.28
CA VAL A 92 -1.32 -1.28 -0.23
C VAL A 92 -0.99 -2.42 0.73
N THR A 93 0.29 -2.76 0.86
CA THR A 93 0.73 -3.70 1.90
C THR A 93 0.80 -3.00 3.25
N VAL A 94 0.18 -3.60 4.26
CA VAL A 94 0.14 -3.10 5.64
C VAL A 94 1.49 -3.37 6.31
N ASN A 95 2.20 -2.30 6.71
CA ASN A 95 3.55 -2.39 7.27
C ASN A 95 3.59 -2.40 8.81
N ASP A 96 2.55 -1.85 9.43
CA ASP A 96 2.32 -1.74 10.85
C ASP A 96 0.81 -1.69 11.14
N THR A 97 0.44 -1.76 12.42
CA THR A 97 -0.95 -1.81 12.86
C THR A 97 -1.40 -0.51 13.52
N ASP A 98 -0.70 0.61 13.29
CA ASP A 98 -1.09 1.88 13.88
C ASP A 98 -2.39 2.39 13.22
N PRO A 99 -3.31 3.00 14.00
CA PRO A 99 -4.54 3.52 13.44
C PRO A 99 -4.27 4.59 12.38
N THR A 100 -4.69 4.30 11.15
CA THR A 100 -4.37 5.09 9.96
C THR A 100 -5.67 5.48 9.25
N PRO A 101 -6.13 6.73 9.34
CA PRO A 101 -7.27 7.18 8.57
C PRO A 101 -6.90 7.29 7.10
N PHE A 102 -7.89 7.20 6.24
CA PHE A 102 -7.74 7.46 4.81
C PHE A 102 -8.94 8.24 4.29
N TYR A 103 -8.75 8.97 3.19
CA TYR A 103 -9.78 9.84 2.64
C TYR A 103 -9.66 9.99 1.12
N SER A 104 -10.74 10.41 0.47
CA SER A 104 -10.68 10.89 -0.92
C SER A 104 -10.35 12.38 -0.97
N SER A 105 -9.30 12.72 -1.72
CA SER A 105 -8.88 14.11 -1.98
C SER A 105 -9.69 14.80 -3.09
N GLN A 106 -10.74 14.16 -3.62
CA GLN A 106 -11.58 14.73 -4.66
C GLN A 106 -12.49 15.82 -4.08
N GLY A 107 -12.21 17.08 -4.42
CA GLY A 107 -13.06 18.23 -4.08
C GLY A 107 -13.48 18.25 -2.60
N ARG A 108 -14.78 18.04 -2.36
CA ARG A 108 -15.38 18.05 -1.01
C ARG A 108 -15.67 16.66 -0.45
N GLU A 109 -15.23 15.58 -1.10
CA GLU A 109 -15.55 14.20 -0.69
C GLU A 109 -15.12 13.92 0.76
N CYS A 110 -13.87 14.24 1.13
CA CYS A 110 -13.42 14.09 2.53
C CYS A 110 -14.27 14.89 3.52
N ALA A 111 -14.50 16.18 3.25
CA ALA A 111 -15.34 17.04 4.08
C ALA A 111 -16.82 16.60 4.12
N SER A 112 -17.27 15.80 3.14
CA SER A 112 -18.61 15.22 3.09
C SER A 112 -18.65 13.79 3.67
N GLY A 113 -17.58 13.38 4.35
CA GLY A 113 -17.49 12.11 5.05
C GLY A 113 -17.07 10.93 4.16
N MET A 114 -16.40 11.15 3.03
CA MET A 114 -15.70 10.10 2.31
C MET A 114 -14.34 9.85 2.96
N VAL A 115 -14.39 9.23 4.13
CA VAL A 115 -13.26 8.90 4.98
C VAL A 115 -13.45 7.51 5.56
N GLY A 116 -12.35 6.82 5.79
CA GLY A 116 -12.30 5.56 6.51
C GLY A 116 -11.10 5.51 7.45
N ILE A 117 -10.96 4.41 8.19
CA ILE A 117 -9.83 4.20 9.08
C ILE A 117 -9.44 2.72 9.14
N ILE A 118 -8.14 2.48 9.08
CA ILE A 118 -7.52 1.17 9.31
C ILE A 118 -7.15 1.10 10.80
N ASN A 119 -7.45 -0.02 11.44
CA ASN A 119 -7.09 -0.34 12.82
C ASN A 119 -7.49 0.74 13.82
N ALA A 120 -8.75 1.20 13.79
CA ALA A 120 -9.26 2.16 14.77
C ALA A 120 -9.05 1.67 16.21
N ASP A 121 -8.82 2.60 17.13
CA ASP A 121 -8.72 2.31 18.56
C ASP A 121 -9.57 3.27 19.40
N SER A 122 -9.54 3.10 20.73
CA SER A 122 -10.33 3.92 21.64
C SER A 122 -9.98 5.41 21.63
N ASN A 123 -8.77 5.76 21.23
CA ASN A 123 -8.27 7.14 21.14
C ASN A 123 -8.41 7.70 19.72
N LYS A 124 -8.30 6.84 18.70
CA LYS A 124 -8.35 7.17 17.29
C LYS A 124 -9.51 6.46 16.60
N THR A 125 -10.70 7.02 16.74
CA THR A 125 -11.96 6.49 16.17
C THR A 125 -12.31 7.13 14.82
N LEU A 126 -13.06 6.41 13.98
CA LEU A 126 -13.62 6.96 12.74
C LEU A 126 -14.62 8.09 13.01
N SER A 127 -15.46 7.94 14.03
CA SER A 127 -16.51 8.89 14.39
C SER A 127 -15.93 10.29 14.69
N ASP A 128 -14.86 10.34 15.50
CA ASP A 128 -14.15 11.60 15.78
C ASP A 128 -13.50 12.18 14.52
N TYR A 129 -12.85 11.33 13.70
CA TYR A 129 -12.23 11.76 12.45
C TYR A 129 -13.26 12.34 11.46
N LYS A 130 -14.40 11.67 11.27
CA LYS A 130 -15.54 12.15 10.45
C LYS A 130 -16.08 13.48 10.94
N LYS A 131 -16.28 13.62 12.25
CA LYS A 131 -16.78 14.87 12.85
C LYS A 131 -15.84 16.03 12.51
N ARG A 132 -14.55 15.88 12.78
CA ARG A 132 -13.56 16.94 12.52
C ARG A 132 -13.36 17.19 11.01
N ALA A 133 -13.40 16.16 10.18
CA ALA A 133 -13.35 16.29 8.72
C ALA A 133 -14.52 17.13 8.17
N SER A 134 -15.72 16.97 8.73
CA SER A 134 -16.92 17.70 8.29
C SER A 134 -16.88 19.21 8.52
N GLU A 135 -15.96 19.67 9.37
CA GLU A 135 -15.74 21.09 9.66
C GLU A 135 -14.81 21.75 8.60
N LEU A 136 -14.23 20.96 7.69
CA LEU A 136 -13.31 21.43 6.65
C LEU A 136 -14.04 21.75 5.33
N SER A 137 -13.36 22.50 4.45
CA SER A 137 -13.90 22.85 3.13
C SER A 137 -13.64 21.78 2.07
N SER A 138 -12.48 21.13 2.12
CA SER A 138 -11.98 20.17 1.12
C SER A 138 -10.84 19.33 1.70
N GLY A 139 -10.45 18.26 0.99
CA GLY A 139 -9.24 17.50 1.31
C GLY A 139 -8.01 17.97 0.54
N VAL A 140 -6.85 17.84 1.18
CA VAL A 140 -5.55 18.16 0.57
C VAL A 140 -5.15 17.02 -0.35
N ASN A 141 -4.78 17.34 -1.58
CA ASN A 141 -4.25 16.39 -2.54
C ASN A 141 -2.70 16.39 -2.45
N PRO A 142 -2.06 15.22 -2.24
CA PRO A 142 -0.60 15.14 -2.04
C PRO A 142 0.22 15.23 -3.34
N GLY A 143 -0.41 15.28 -4.51
CA GLY A 143 0.27 15.43 -5.80
C GLY A 143 -0.40 14.67 -6.95
N LYS A 144 0.34 14.47 -8.04
CA LYS A 144 -0.18 13.80 -9.25
C LYS A 144 0.17 12.32 -9.37
N LYS A 145 1.21 11.85 -8.65
CA LYS A 145 1.73 10.50 -8.81
C LYS A 145 1.34 9.64 -7.60
N PRO A 146 0.92 8.38 -7.82
CA PRO A 146 0.69 7.45 -6.72
C PRO A 146 1.98 7.14 -5.96
N PHE A 147 1.85 6.78 -4.69
CA PHE A 147 2.94 6.30 -3.83
C PHE A 147 2.41 5.42 -2.69
N GLY A 148 3.30 4.68 -2.02
CA GLY A 148 2.94 3.85 -0.85
C GLY A 148 2.06 2.64 -1.17
N GLY A 149 1.89 2.31 -2.45
CA GLY A 149 1.12 1.19 -2.98
C GLY A 149 1.30 1.09 -4.49
N GLU A 150 0.62 0.14 -5.11
CA GLU A 150 0.69 -0.15 -6.53
C GLU A 150 -0.69 -0.09 -7.19
N LEU A 151 -0.78 0.50 -8.39
CA LEU A 151 -1.97 0.39 -9.24
C LEU A 151 -1.80 -0.82 -10.16
N VAL A 152 -2.64 -1.83 -9.98
CA VAL A 152 -2.67 -3.05 -10.81
C VAL A 152 -3.92 -3.08 -11.68
N ASP A 153 -3.87 -3.81 -12.79
CA ASP A 153 -5.07 -4.08 -13.58
C ASP A 153 -6.02 -5.02 -12.82
N ALA A 154 -7.32 -4.75 -12.90
CA ALA A 154 -8.34 -5.49 -12.15
C ALA A 154 -8.38 -6.99 -12.52
N GLY A 155 -7.95 -7.34 -13.73
CA GLY A 155 -7.81 -8.74 -14.17
C GLY A 155 -6.64 -9.51 -13.53
N ASP A 156 -5.66 -8.79 -12.98
CA ASP A 156 -4.45 -9.38 -12.37
C ASP A 156 -4.56 -9.48 -10.83
N ALA A 157 -5.59 -8.91 -10.23
CA ALA A 157 -5.77 -8.91 -8.76
C ALA A 157 -6.12 -10.29 -8.16
N ASP A 158 -6.61 -11.24 -8.97
CA ASP A 158 -6.95 -12.62 -8.55
C ASP A 158 -5.74 -13.58 -8.53
N SER A 159 -4.53 -13.10 -8.86
CA SER A 159 -3.31 -13.93 -8.91
C SER A 159 -2.34 -13.56 -7.80
N ASP A 160 -2.49 -14.14 -6.60
CA ASP A 160 -1.51 -13.97 -5.54
C ASP A 160 -0.35 -14.99 -5.61
N SER A 161 0.85 -14.44 -5.38
CA SER A 161 2.15 -15.04 -5.11
C SER A 161 2.98 -15.59 -6.28
N ASP A 162 3.90 -14.74 -6.78
CA ASP A 162 5.30 -15.12 -6.75
C ASP A 162 6.20 -13.88 -6.68
N SER A 163 6.92 -13.75 -5.56
CA SER A 163 8.10 -12.89 -5.48
C SER A 163 9.12 -13.39 -6.50
N SER A 164 9.28 -12.65 -7.60
CA SER A 164 10.46 -12.80 -8.43
C SER A 164 11.02 -11.45 -8.83
N SER A 165 12.25 -11.22 -8.38
CA SER A 165 13.11 -10.12 -8.80
C SER A 165 13.26 -10.15 -10.32
N ALA A 166 12.57 -9.27 -11.04
CA ALA A 166 12.72 -9.13 -12.47
C ALA A 166 13.98 -8.30 -12.79
N LYS A 167 15.09 -9.04 -12.90
CA LYS A 167 16.32 -8.68 -13.60
C LYS A 167 15.98 -8.14 -15.00
N SER A 168 16.48 -6.95 -15.31
CA SER A 168 16.43 -6.34 -16.64
C SER A 168 16.87 -7.35 -17.71
N LYS A 169 15.96 -7.69 -18.62
CA LYS A 169 16.30 -8.36 -19.88
C LYS A 169 16.46 -7.29 -20.96
N ASP A 170 17.72 -7.01 -21.22
CA ASP A 170 18.23 -6.38 -22.42
C ASP A 170 17.78 -7.20 -23.64
N GLY A 171 17.03 -6.56 -24.53
CA GLY A 171 16.48 -7.16 -25.74
C GLY A 171 17.44 -6.95 -26.89
N ASN A 172 18.28 -7.95 -27.15
CA ASN A 172 19.05 -8.05 -28.39
C ASN A 172 18.16 -8.59 -29.50
N ASN A 173 17.90 -7.78 -30.53
CA ASN A 173 17.57 -8.24 -31.86
C ASN A 173 18.30 -7.34 -32.86
N ASP A 174 19.21 -7.95 -33.60
CA ASP A 174 20.09 -7.36 -34.58
C ASP A 174 19.36 -7.01 -35.90
N ASP A 175 20.09 -6.22 -36.70
CA ASP A 175 19.95 -5.93 -38.13
C ASP A 175 19.23 -4.64 -38.54
N ASN A 176 20.00 -3.54 -38.69
CA ASN A 176 20.43 -3.06 -40.02
C ASN A 176 21.41 -1.86 -39.92
N ALA A 177 22.33 -1.83 -40.89
CA ALA A 177 23.53 -1.01 -41.03
C ALA A 177 23.39 0.53 -40.95
N ALA A 178 24.35 1.20 -40.31
CA ALA A 178 25.28 2.19 -40.90
C ALA A 178 26.12 2.84 -39.79
N GLY A 179 27.45 2.91 -39.98
CA GLY A 179 28.42 3.12 -38.91
C GLY A 179 28.63 4.56 -38.43
N VAL A 180 29.41 4.71 -37.35
CA VAL A 180 30.58 5.61 -37.26
C VAL A 180 31.34 5.33 -35.94
N LEU A 181 32.62 5.72 -35.94
CA LEU A 181 33.72 5.39 -35.04
C LEU A 181 33.61 5.88 -33.59
N GLY A 182 34.15 5.12 -32.62
CA GLY A 182 34.47 5.59 -31.27
C GLY A 182 35.22 4.55 -30.41
N ALA A 183 36.46 4.84 -30.04
CA ALA A 183 37.46 3.95 -29.42
C ALA A 183 37.22 3.61 -27.91
N PRO A 184 37.90 2.59 -27.34
CA PRO A 184 37.61 2.06 -26.00
C PRO A 184 38.38 2.77 -24.87
N LEU A 185 37.73 2.94 -23.72
CA LEU A 185 38.38 3.30 -22.45
C LEU A 185 38.30 2.11 -21.49
N THR A 186 39.47 1.54 -21.22
CA THR A 186 39.76 0.54 -20.20
C THR A 186 39.43 1.09 -18.80
N GLY A 187 38.62 0.38 -18.03
CA GLY A 187 38.36 0.65 -16.61
C GLY A 187 38.46 -0.63 -15.79
N LEU A 188 39.59 -0.79 -15.10
CA LEU A 188 39.95 -1.92 -14.25
C LEU A 188 39.55 -1.57 -12.81
N VAL A 189 38.68 -2.37 -12.17
CA VAL A 189 38.42 -2.24 -10.71
C VAL A 189 38.51 -3.62 -10.07
N ALA A 190 39.44 -3.72 -9.14
CA ALA A 190 39.81 -4.90 -8.37
C ALA A 190 38.78 -5.20 -7.27
N ILE A 191 38.41 -6.48 -7.14
CA ILE A 191 37.68 -7.02 -5.99
C ILE A 191 38.70 -7.56 -4.98
N ILE A 192 38.84 -6.88 -3.84
CA ILE A 192 39.48 -7.45 -2.65
C ILE A 192 38.34 -7.83 -1.70
N GLY A 193 38.15 -9.13 -1.53
CA GLY A 193 37.32 -9.67 -0.45
C GLY A 193 38.06 -9.64 0.88
N LEU A 194 37.31 -9.53 1.97
CA LEU A 194 37.73 -10.07 3.26
C LEU A 194 36.51 -10.57 4.02
N ALA A 195 36.44 -11.89 4.15
CA ALA A 195 35.58 -12.59 5.09
C ALA A 195 36.12 -12.44 6.51
N VAL A 196 35.24 -12.26 7.49
CA VAL A 196 35.56 -12.52 8.90
C VAL A 196 34.46 -13.42 9.47
N ILE A 197 34.83 -14.68 9.64
CA ILE A 197 34.23 -15.67 10.54
C ILE A 197 35.04 -15.60 11.83
N MET A 198 34.40 -15.48 13.00
CA MET A 198 34.76 -16.05 14.32
C MET A 198 33.57 -15.74 15.26
N ALA A 199 33.19 -16.49 16.27
CA ALA A 199 33.39 -17.87 16.74
C ALA A 199 32.39 -18.03 17.91
#